data_AF-A0AAX6MWB2-F1
#
_entry.id   AF-A0AAX6MWB2-F1
#
_cell.length_a   1.000
_cell.length_b   1.000
_cell.length_c   1.000
_cell.angle_alpha   90.00
_cell.angle_beta   90.00
_cell.angle_gamma   90.00
#
_symmetry.space_group_name_H-M   'P 1'
#
loop_
_entity.id
_entity.type
_entity.pdbx_description
1 polymer ?
#
loop_
_entity_poly.entity_id
_entity_poly.type
_entity_poly.pdbx_seq_one_letter_code
_entity_poly.pdbx_strand_id
1 'polypeptide(L)'
;MASRIPPLLDAYLHLPPETSLVLLSGVLGSSTNWLVLRYLYSLLSTPSNSLLTREDGKEDIDSSSTEDVSVVFISFLRDYTFWKDGAGKLGLDLDVLTRKGKFIFVDGLSRLFFTSPNPTLEHSPDNVGKKALSVASLQHLRKELEDAVAQTQRSASKQRTVLIADQLDLLLAASGNDISSQVLRDTLLGIREFKDAGYWDGQRRKRRHKSNPKWRIQQDGYIG
;
A
#
# COMPACT_ATOMS: atom_id res chain seq x y z
N MET A 1 16.94 7.72 -19.94
CA MET A 1 15.58 7.22 -20.17
C MET A 1 14.64 8.41 -20.20
N ALA A 2 13.70 8.50 -21.13
CA ALA A 2 12.77 9.63 -21.19
C ALA A 2 11.85 9.62 -19.95
N SER A 3 11.82 10.72 -19.19
CA SER A 3 10.93 10.93 -18.03
C SER A 3 9.47 11.02 -18.42
N ARG A 4 9.17 11.36 -19.68
CA ARG A 4 7.82 11.44 -20.21
C ARG A 4 7.21 10.04 -20.39
N ILE A 5 6.00 9.86 -19.87
CA ILE A 5 5.17 8.68 -20.13
C ILE A 5 4.82 8.65 -21.64
N PRO A 6 5.04 7.54 -22.36
CA PRO A 6 4.56 7.39 -23.73
C PRO A 6 3.04 7.63 -23.79
N PRO A 7 2.52 8.44 -24.73
CA PRO A 7 1.11 8.84 -24.75
C PRO A 7 0.13 7.66 -24.74
N LEU A 8 0.48 6.54 -25.39
CA LEU A 8 -0.35 5.34 -25.43
C LEU A 8 -0.43 4.60 -24.08
N LEU A 9 0.53 4.81 -23.18
CA LEU A 9 0.53 4.19 -21.85
C LEU A 9 -0.17 5.04 -20.80
N ASP A 10 -0.37 6.33 -21.07
CA ASP A 10 -0.92 7.28 -20.09
C ASP A 10 -2.28 6.83 -19.56
N ALA A 11 -3.16 6.39 -20.47
CA ALA A 11 -4.48 5.87 -20.16
C ALA A 11 -4.46 4.56 -19.35
N TYR A 12 -3.33 3.87 -19.19
CA TYR A 12 -3.23 2.65 -18.38
C TYR A 12 -2.54 2.88 -17.03
N LEU A 13 -1.83 3.99 -16.88
CA LEU A 13 -1.04 4.30 -15.69
C LEU A 13 -1.75 5.23 -14.69
N HIS A 14 -3.00 5.62 -14.98
CA HIS A 14 -3.82 6.38 -14.05
C HIS A 14 -4.17 5.56 -12.80
N LEU A 15 -4.55 6.26 -11.73
CA LEU A 15 -5.03 5.62 -10.51
C LEU A 15 -6.26 4.77 -10.84
N PRO A 16 -6.21 3.44 -10.63
CA PRO A 16 -7.30 2.60 -11.06
C PRO A 16 -8.50 2.74 -10.09
N PRO A 17 -9.72 2.34 -10.49
CA PRO A 17 -10.92 2.46 -9.66
C PRO A 17 -10.76 1.86 -8.27
N GLU A 18 -11.54 2.33 -7.30
CA GLU A 18 -11.45 1.82 -5.93
C GLU A 18 -11.66 0.30 -5.90
N THR A 19 -10.81 -0.36 -5.11
CA THR A 19 -10.73 -1.82 -5.02
C THR A 19 -10.34 -2.53 -6.33
N SER A 20 -9.93 -1.87 -7.40
CA SER A 20 -9.45 -2.59 -8.59
C SER A 20 -8.22 -3.48 -8.32
N LEU A 21 -8.07 -4.54 -9.11
CA LEU A 21 -6.89 -5.41 -9.12
C LEU A 21 -6.33 -5.46 -10.53
N VAL A 22 -5.08 -5.04 -10.70
CA VAL A 22 -4.35 -5.06 -11.97
C VAL A 22 -3.27 -6.14 -11.89
N LEU A 23 -3.29 -7.08 -12.83
CA LEU A 23 -2.25 -8.10 -12.96
C LEU A 23 -1.29 -7.69 -14.08
N LEU A 24 -0.03 -7.45 -13.71
CA LEU A 24 1.05 -7.24 -14.67
C LEU A 24 1.82 -8.54 -14.85
N SER A 25 1.76 -9.11 -16.04
CA SER A 25 2.53 -10.30 -16.42
C SER A 25 3.50 -9.98 -17.56
N GLY A 26 4.61 -10.73 -17.60
CA GLY A 26 5.62 -10.62 -18.63
C GLY A 26 6.08 -12.00 -19.09
N VAL A 27 6.84 -12.04 -20.18
CA VAL A 27 7.47 -13.26 -20.69
C VAL A 27 8.98 -13.22 -20.40
N LEU A 28 9.65 -14.37 -20.45
CA LEU A 28 11.09 -14.44 -20.23
C LEU A 28 11.82 -13.50 -21.20
N GLY A 29 12.67 -12.61 -20.66
CA GLY A 29 13.37 -11.57 -21.43
C GLY A 29 12.61 -10.25 -21.59
N SER A 30 11.34 -10.16 -21.17
CA SER A 30 10.55 -8.93 -21.14
C SER A 30 10.03 -8.67 -19.72
N SER A 31 10.84 -7.99 -18.90
CA SER A 31 10.47 -7.67 -17.52
C SER A 31 9.43 -6.55 -17.46
N THR A 32 8.52 -6.64 -16.50
CA THR A 32 7.49 -5.62 -16.24
C THR A 32 7.99 -4.46 -15.38
N ASN A 33 9.23 -4.54 -14.87
CA ASN A 33 9.83 -3.56 -13.94
C ASN A 33 9.79 -2.14 -14.49
N TRP A 34 10.05 -1.95 -15.78
CA TRP A 34 10.00 -0.62 -16.39
C TRP A 34 8.59 -0.02 -16.32
N LEU A 35 7.55 -0.84 -16.48
CA LEU A 35 6.15 -0.41 -16.40
C LEU A 35 5.76 -0.11 -14.95
N VAL A 36 6.23 -0.92 -14.00
CA VAL A 36 6.06 -0.67 -12.56
C VAL A 36 6.69 0.67 -12.15
N LEU A 37 7.89 0.99 -12.65
CA LEU A 37 8.52 2.29 -12.43
C LEU A 37 7.70 3.45 -13.02
N ARG A 38 7.04 3.24 -14.17
CA ARG A 38 6.12 4.25 -14.74
C ARG A 38 4.83 4.39 -13.96
N TYR A 39 4.30 3.30 -13.40
CA TYR A 39 3.19 3.35 -12.44
C TYR A 39 3.58 4.16 -11.21
N LEU A 40 4.74 3.87 -10.60
CA LEU A 40 5.26 4.63 -9.47
C LEU A 40 5.39 6.11 -9.81
N TYR A 41 5.98 6.42 -10.96
CA TYR A 41 6.09 7.80 -11.44
C TYR A 41 4.71 8.46 -11.59
N SER A 42 3.76 7.84 -12.29
CA SER A 42 2.40 8.38 -12.48
C SER A 42 1.69 8.66 -11.15
N LEU A 43 1.70 7.68 -10.25
CA LEU A 43 1.00 7.75 -8.96
C LEU A 43 1.63 8.77 -8.00
N LEU A 44 2.97 8.87 -7.97
CA LEU A 44 3.69 9.64 -6.95
C LEU A 44 4.21 11.01 -7.46
N SER A 45 4.29 11.20 -8.78
CA SER A 45 4.67 12.49 -9.37
C SER A 45 3.49 13.44 -9.53
N THR A 46 2.25 12.94 -9.38
CA THR A 46 1.06 13.80 -9.38
C THR A 46 1.23 14.82 -8.27
N PRO A 47 1.44 16.11 -8.60
CA PRO A 47 1.68 17.09 -7.58
C PRO A 47 0.37 17.28 -6.81
N SER A 48 0.44 17.33 -5.49
CA SER A 48 -0.63 17.88 -4.64
C SER A 48 -0.88 19.38 -4.90
N ASN A 49 -0.38 19.91 -6.03
CA ASN A 49 -0.52 21.26 -6.50
C ASN A 49 -0.40 21.26 -8.03
N SER A 50 -1.56 21.36 -8.70
CA SER A 50 -1.67 21.64 -10.14
C SER A 50 -0.65 22.71 -10.57
N LEU A 51 0.36 22.31 -11.34
CA LEU A 51 1.27 23.28 -11.96
C LEU A 51 1.65 22.94 -13.41
N LEU A 52 0.88 22.09 -14.11
CA LEU A 52 1.10 21.87 -15.54
C LEU A 52 -0.23 21.64 -16.30
N THR A 53 -1.14 22.61 -16.23
CA THR A 53 -2.02 23.03 -17.33
C THR A 53 -2.72 24.33 -16.90
N ARG A 54 -2.01 25.45 -17.03
CA ARG A 54 -2.62 26.78 -17.03
C ARG A 54 -2.21 27.48 -18.33
N GLU A 55 -2.70 26.94 -19.43
CA GLU A 55 -2.87 27.69 -20.68
C GLU A 55 -4.30 27.47 -21.16
N ASP A 56 -4.96 28.60 -21.38
CA ASP A 56 -6.35 28.84 -21.78
C ASP A 56 -7.49 28.56 -20.79
N GLY A 57 -8.20 29.66 -20.49
CA GLY A 57 -9.29 29.73 -19.54
C GLY A 57 -10.59 29.12 -20.07
N LYS A 58 -11.20 28.31 -19.20
CA LYS A 58 -12.66 28.20 -19.08
C LYS A 58 -12.97 27.76 -17.67
N GLU A 59 -13.79 28.57 -17.00
CA GLU A 59 -14.33 28.33 -15.66
C GLU A 59 -15.34 27.17 -15.70
N ASP A 60 -15.49 26.53 -14.53
CA ASP A 60 -16.51 25.55 -14.14
C ASP A 60 -16.47 24.15 -14.77
N ILE A 61 -15.91 23.20 -14.01
CA ILE A 61 -16.54 21.95 -13.57
C ILE A 61 -15.68 21.40 -12.42
N ASP A 62 -16.31 21.33 -11.24
CA ASP A 62 -15.99 20.53 -10.06
C ASP A 62 -14.51 20.17 -9.88
N SER A 63 -13.83 20.88 -8.97
CA SER A 63 -12.50 20.53 -8.48
C SER A 63 -12.53 19.13 -7.85
N SER A 64 -12.42 18.09 -8.68
CA SER A 64 -12.19 16.73 -8.23
C SER A 64 -10.86 16.77 -7.50
N SER A 65 -10.93 16.80 -6.16
CA SER A 65 -9.77 16.77 -5.29
C SER A 65 -8.80 15.74 -5.82
N THR A 66 -7.65 16.15 -6.35
CA THR A 66 -6.58 15.22 -6.72
C THR A 66 -6.23 14.50 -5.43
N GLU A 67 -6.79 13.32 -5.24
CA GLU A 67 -6.64 12.58 -4.00
C GLU A 67 -5.16 12.27 -3.86
N ASP A 68 -4.63 12.59 -2.70
CA ASP A 68 -3.24 12.33 -2.44
C ASP A 68 -3.01 10.80 -2.44
N VAL A 69 -2.06 10.32 -3.23
CA VAL A 69 -1.82 8.88 -3.40
C VAL A 69 -0.57 8.48 -2.62
N SER A 70 -0.73 7.43 -1.82
CA SER A 70 0.35 6.74 -1.15
C SER A 70 0.51 5.34 -1.72
N VAL A 71 1.74 4.85 -1.81
CA VAL A 71 2.06 3.52 -2.35
C VAL A 71 2.69 2.66 -1.26
N VAL A 72 2.13 1.48 -1.05
CA VAL A 72 2.78 0.38 -0.34
C VAL A 72 3.34 -0.56 -1.41
N PHE A 73 4.65 -0.75 -1.41
CA PHE A 73 5.36 -1.53 -2.40
C PHE A 73 6.03 -2.71 -1.74
N ILE A 74 5.71 -3.93 -2.15
CA ILE A 74 6.37 -5.15 -1.71
C ILE A 74 7.05 -5.83 -2.90
N SER A 75 8.31 -6.24 -2.74
CA SER A 75 9.03 -7.04 -3.74
C SER A 75 9.68 -8.24 -3.09
N PHE A 76 9.52 -9.40 -3.73
CA PHE A 76 10.16 -10.64 -3.29
C PHE A 76 11.47 -10.92 -4.03
N LEU A 77 11.76 -10.23 -5.14
CA LEU A 77 12.94 -10.50 -5.96
C LEU A 77 13.95 -9.35 -6.02
N ARG A 78 13.54 -8.13 -5.67
CA ARG A 78 14.38 -6.93 -5.80
C ARG A 78 14.34 -6.11 -4.53
N ASP A 79 15.49 -5.59 -4.15
CA ASP A 79 15.64 -4.76 -2.96
C ASP A 79 15.23 -3.30 -3.21
N TYR A 80 15.23 -2.51 -2.15
CA TYR A 80 14.88 -1.08 -2.23
C TYR A 80 15.83 -0.31 -3.15
N THR A 81 17.12 -0.64 -3.16
CA THR A 81 18.12 0.10 -3.96
C THR A 81 17.83 -0.03 -5.45
N PHE A 82 17.45 -1.21 -5.91
CA PHE A 82 17.04 -1.43 -7.29
C PHE A 82 15.87 -0.51 -7.72
N TRP A 83 14.82 -0.42 -6.90
CA TRP A 83 13.66 0.41 -7.20
C TRP A 83 13.95 1.91 -7.07
N LYS A 84 14.75 2.31 -6.08
CA LYS A 84 15.21 3.69 -5.89
C LYS A 84 16.01 4.18 -7.09
N ASP A 85 16.98 3.41 -7.56
CA ASP A 85 17.81 3.80 -8.71
C ASP A 85 16.98 3.87 -10.00
N GLY A 86 16.03 2.94 -10.17
CA GLY A 86 15.10 2.97 -11.30
C GLY A 86 14.19 4.20 -11.28
N ALA A 87 13.63 4.52 -10.12
CA ALA A 87 12.76 5.68 -9.91
C ALA A 87 13.52 7.00 -10.07
N GLY A 88 14.75 7.09 -9.55
CA GLY A 88 15.61 8.27 -9.69
C GLY A 88 15.92 8.61 -11.15
N LYS A 89 16.08 7.61 -12.01
CA LYS A 89 16.25 7.81 -13.47
C LYS A 89 15.01 8.41 -14.16
N LEU A 90 13.85 8.36 -13.52
CA LEU A 90 12.61 9.00 -13.97
C LEU A 90 12.36 10.35 -13.28
N GLY A 91 13.23 10.79 -12.37
CA GLY A 91 13.08 12.01 -11.60
C GLY A 91 12.28 11.85 -10.30
N LEU A 92 12.10 10.62 -9.82
CA LEU A 92 11.37 10.32 -8.58
C LEU A 92 12.34 9.98 -7.44
N ASP A 93 12.30 10.75 -6.35
CA ASP A 93 13.09 10.50 -5.14
C ASP A 93 12.27 9.70 -4.12
N LEU A 94 12.48 8.39 -4.06
CA LEU A 94 11.77 7.50 -3.14
C LEU A 94 12.11 7.78 -1.67
N ASP A 95 13.32 8.23 -1.33
CA ASP A 95 13.67 8.51 0.06
C ASP A 95 12.91 9.76 0.57
N VAL A 96 12.76 10.78 -0.27
CA VAL A 96 11.92 11.96 0.03
C VAL A 96 10.46 11.55 0.21
N LEU A 97 9.92 10.72 -0.70
CA LEU A 97 8.53 10.27 -0.64
C LEU A 97 8.25 9.40 0.59
N THR A 98 9.23 8.58 0.98
CA THR A 98 9.15 7.78 2.20
C THR A 98 9.14 8.66 3.46
N ARG A 99 9.99 9.69 3.54
CA ARG A 99 9.94 10.67 4.64
C ARG A 99 8.62 11.43 4.71
N LYS A 100 7.98 11.67 3.55
CA LYS A 100 6.64 12.29 3.45
C LYS A 100 5.49 11.32 3.75
N GLY A 101 5.76 10.04 4.01
CA GLY A 101 4.74 9.01 4.23
C GLY A 101 3.96 8.60 2.97
N LYS A 102 4.40 9.03 1.78
CA LYS A 102 3.75 8.69 0.49
C LYS A 102 4.24 7.37 -0.11
N PHE A 103 5.39 6.86 0.34
CA PHE A 103 5.95 5.60 -0.17
C PHE A 103 6.44 4.73 0.99
N ILE A 104 5.93 3.50 1.07
CA ILE A 104 6.42 2.50 2.00
C ILE A 104 6.94 1.31 1.21
N PHE A 105 8.17 0.91 1.48
CA PHE A 105 8.76 -0.30 0.91
C PHE A 105 8.72 -1.45 1.91
N VAL A 106 8.34 -2.64 1.45
CA VAL A 106 8.37 -3.89 2.20
C VAL A 106 9.30 -4.84 1.48
N ASP A 107 10.42 -5.16 2.11
CA ASP A 107 11.40 -6.12 1.62
C ASP A 107 10.91 -7.55 1.88
N GLY A 108 10.49 -8.24 0.81
CA GLY A 108 10.15 -9.65 0.81
C GLY A 108 11.28 -10.57 0.36
N LEU A 109 12.48 -10.05 0.12
CA LEU A 109 13.63 -10.82 -0.37
C LEU A 109 14.62 -11.09 0.77
N SER A 110 15.21 -10.05 1.34
CA SER A 110 16.47 -10.19 2.08
C SER A 110 16.31 -11.01 3.36
N ARG A 111 15.23 -10.78 4.12
CA ARG A 111 15.06 -11.42 5.43
C ARG A 111 14.32 -12.76 5.39
N LEU A 112 13.58 -13.05 4.31
CA LEU A 112 12.91 -14.34 4.17
C LEU A 112 13.90 -15.48 3.90
N PHE A 113 15.00 -15.18 3.19
CA PHE A 113 15.97 -16.19 2.75
C PHE A 113 17.33 -16.08 3.43
N PHE A 114 17.63 -14.95 4.08
CA PHE A 114 18.88 -14.78 4.81
C PHE A 114 18.62 -14.48 6.29
N THR A 115 19.16 -15.33 7.16
CA THR A 115 19.21 -15.04 8.60
C THR A 115 20.26 -13.96 8.83
N SER A 116 19.84 -12.75 9.20
CA SER A 116 20.78 -11.72 9.65
C SER A 116 21.50 -12.19 10.92
N PRO A 117 22.84 -12.19 10.97
CA PRO A 117 23.58 -12.58 12.17
C PRO A 117 23.46 -11.57 13.32
N ASN A 118 22.93 -10.36 13.10
CA ASN A 118 22.72 -9.35 14.14
C ASN A 118 21.37 -8.63 13.99
N PRO A 119 20.36 -8.94 14.83
CA PRO A 119 19.04 -8.31 14.80
C PRO A 119 19.00 -6.91 15.46
N THR A 120 20.09 -6.43 16.06
CA THR A 120 20.12 -5.24 16.92
C THR A 120 20.36 -3.90 16.21
N LEU A 121 20.69 -3.89 14.91
CA LEU A 121 20.95 -2.66 14.15
C LEU A 121 19.69 -2.07 13.45
N GLU A 122 18.51 -2.58 13.79
CA GLU A 122 17.28 -2.36 13.00
C GLU A 122 16.62 -1.00 13.21
N HIS A 123 17.04 -0.23 14.22
CA HIS A 123 16.53 1.11 14.49
C HIS A 123 17.48 2.18 13.93
N SER A 124 17.89 2.03 12.67
CA SER A 124 18.53 3.15 11.96
C SER A 124 17.45 4.15 11.53
N PRO A 125 17.65 5.47 11.70
CA PRO A 125 16.76 6.49 11.16
C PRO A 125 16.59 6.39 9.63
N ASP A 126 17.46 5.66 8.93
CA ASP A 126 17.35 5.36 7.50
C ASP A 126 16.24 4.35 7.14
N ASN A 127 15.65 3.68 8.13
CA ASN A 127 14.59 2.66 7.95
C ASN A 127 13.17 3.23 8.04
N VAL A 128 12.99 4.56 8.20
CA VAL A 128 11.66 5.16 8.19
C VAL A 128 10.96 4.76 6.89
N GLY A 129 9.78 4.14 7.01
CA GLY A 129 8.97 3.66 5.87
C GLY A 129 9.59 2.54 5.02
N LYS A 130 10.63 1.87 5.52
CA LYS A 130 11.19 0.62 4.97
C LYS A 130 10.95 -0.49 6.00
N LYS A 131 10.20 -1.51 5.59
CA LYS A 131 9.88 -2.70 6.39
C LYS A 131 10.47 -3.93 5.73
N ALA A 132 10.56 -5.03 6.46
CA ALA A 132 11.04 -6.29 5.91
C ALA A 132 10.24 -7.47 6.47
N LEU A 133 9.93 -8.43 5.62
CA LEU A 133 9.32 -9.69 6.03
C LEU A 133 10.40 -10.61 6.59
N SER A 134 10.33 -10.88 7.89
CA SER A 134 11.25 -11.78 8.59
C SER A 134 10.77 -13.23 8.66
N VAL A 135 9.50 -13.49 8.33
CA VAL A 135 8.89 -14.82 8.42
C VAL A 135 8.12 -15.12 7.14
N ALA A 136 8.39 -16.28 6.53
CA ALA A 136 7.71 -16.78 5.35
C ALA A 136 6.32 -17.33 5.71
N SER A 137 5.45 -16.47 6.23
CA SER A 137 4.10 -16.80 6.67
C SER A 137 3.10 -15.80 6.09
N LEU A 138 1.97 -16.31 5.58
CA LEU A 138 0.89 -15.46 5.08
C LEU A 138 0.26 -14.57 6.16
N GLN A 139 0.20 -15.05 7.40
CA GLN A 139 -0.31 -14.28 8.53
C GLN A 139 0.61 -13.08 8.81
N HIS A 140 1.92 -13.31 8.74
CA HIS A 140 2.92 -12.26 8.89
C HIS A 140 2.88 -11.26 7.72
N LEU A 141 2.80 -11.76 6.48
CA LEU A 141 2.63 -10.94 5.28
C LEU A 141 1.40 -10.03 5.40
N ARG A 142 0.25 -10.62 5.76
CA ARG A 142 -1.01 -9.89 5.92
C ARG A 142 -0.86 -8.78 6.95
N LYS A 143 -0.34 -9.11 8.13
CA LYS A 143 -0.14 -8.14 9.22
C LYS A 143 0.78 -6.99 8.79
N GLU A 144 1.92 -7.28 8.18
CA GLU A 144 2.88 -6.24 7.76
C GLU A 144 2.30 -5.31 6.69
N LEU A 145 1.54 -5.86 5.74
CA LEU A 145 0.84 -5.07 4.72
C LEU A 145 -0.29 -4.24 5.32
N GLU A 146 -1.10 -4.79 6.23
CA GLU A 146 -2.13 -4.03 6.96
C GLU A 146 -1.51 -2.89 7.79
N ASP A 147 -0.40 -3.15 8.49
CA ASP A 147 0.32 -2.16 9.27
C ASP A 147 0.95 -1.08 8.37
N ALA A 148 1.44 -1.44 7.18
CA ALA A 148 1.95 -0.49 6.19
C ALA A 148 0.82 0.39 5.63
N VAL A 149 -0.32 -0.20 5.28
CA VAL A 149 -1.50 0.55 4.82
C VAL A 149 -1.97 1.52 5.92
N ALA A 150 -2.09 1.06 7.16
CA ALA A 150 -2.46 1.89 8.30
C ALA A 150 -1.45 3.03 8.54
N GLN A 151 -0.15 2.79 8.33
CA GLN A 151 0.87 3.82 8.43
C GLN A 151 0.69 4.95 7.40
N THR A 152 0.35 4.62 6.14
CA THR A 152 0.07 5.66 5.13
C THR A 152 -1.13 6.54 5.52
N GLN A 153 -2.16 5.95 6.13
CA GLN A 153 -3.38 6.66 6.53
C GLN A 153 -3.18 7.62 7.71
N ARG A 154 -2.18 7.39 8.55
CA ARG A 154 -1.86 8.31 9.66
C ARG A 154 -1.27 9.63 9.18
N SER A 155 -0.60 9.63 8.02
CA SER A 155 0.06 10.80 7.47
C SER A 155 -0.91 11.78 6.80
N ALA A 156 -2.04 11.32 6.25
CA ALA A 156 -3.14 12.18 5.82
C ALA A 156 -4.48 11.44 5.71
N SER A 157 -5.56 12.07 6.20
CA SER A 157 -6.88 11.46 6.34
C SER A 157 -7.64 11.19 5.04
N LYS A 158 -7.20 11.74 3.90
CA LYS A 158 -7.85 11.59 2.57
C LYS A 158 -6.96 10.92 1.53
N GLN A 159 -5.91 10.20 1.94
CA GLN A 159 -5.00 9.53 1.02
C GLN A 159 -5.55 8.20 0.48
N ARG A 160 -5.54 8.02 -0.85
CA ARG A 160 -5.73 6.71 -1.47
C ARG A 160 -4.44 5.91 -1.34
N THR A 161 -4.55 4.62 -1.08
CA THR A 161 -3.37 3.74 -0.94
C THR A 161 -3.41 2.72 -2.06
N VAL A 162 -2.35 2.64 -2.84
CA VAL A 162 -2.15 1.59 -3.85
C VAL A 162 -1.15 0.58 -3.30
N LEU A 163 -1.50 -0.70 -3.34
CA LEU A 163 -0.59 -1.80 -3.04
C LEU A 163 -0.01 -2.32 -4.36
N ILE A 164 1.31 -2.29 -4.49
CA ILE A 164 2.03 -2.93 -5.59
C ILE A 164 2.79 -4.12 -5.02
N ALA A 165 2.54 -5.31 -5.58
CA ALA A 165 3.22 -6.54 -5.20
C ALA A 165 3.99 -7.11 -6.40
N ASP A 166 5.30 -7.15 -6.26
CA ASP A 166 6.25 -7.57 -7.28
C ASP A 166 6.77 -8.99 -6.96
N GLN A 167 6.65 -9.88 -7.94
CA GLN A 167 7.19 -11.25 -7.95
C GLN A 167 6.64 -12.15 -6.83
N LEU A 168 5.33 -12.12 -6.62
CA LEU A 168 4.61 -13.01 -5.67
C LEU A 168 4.76 -14.51 -5.99
N ASP A 169 5.07 -14.85 -7.23
CA ASP A 169 5.38 -16.20 -7.67
C ASP A 169 6.62 -16.76 -6.96
N LEU A 170 7.61 -15.92 -6.62
CA LEU A 170 8.76 -16.35 -5.84
C LEU A 170 8.36 -16.74 -4.42
N LEU A 171 7.44 -16.00 -3.78
CA LEU A 171 6.91 -16.38 -2.47
C LEU A 171 6.28 -17.77 -2.53
N LEU A 172 5.43 -18.03 -3.54
CA LEU A 172 4.82 -19.35 -3.72
C LEU A 172 5.88 -20.43 -3.95
N ALA A 173 6.85 -20.18 -4.83
CA ALA A 173 7.88 -21.15 -5.16
C ALA A 173 8.79 -21.48 -3.97
N ALA A 174 9.14 -20.47 -3.16
CA ALA A 174 10.05 -20.63 -2.04
C ALA A 174 9.38 -21.14 -0.76
N SER A 175 8.04 -21.13 -0.70
CA SER A 175 7.28 -21.60 0.46
C SER A 175 6.88 -23.07 0.39
N GLY A 176 7.30 -23.80 -0.65
CA GLY A 176 6.98 -25.22 -0.81
C GLY A 176 5.48 -25.49 -0.73
N ASN A 177 5.06 -26.35 0.22
CA ASN A 177 3.66 -26.72 0.43
C ASN A 177 2.96 -25.88 1.52
N ASP A 178 3.68 -24.96 2.18
CA ASP A 178 3.16 -24.21 3.32
C ASP A 178 2.22 -23.08 2.88
N ILE A 179 2.41 -22.57 1.64
CA ILE A 179 1.59 -21.51 1.06
C ILE A 179 0.99 -22.00 -0.25
N SER A 180 -0.33 -22.23 -0.27
CA SER A 180 -1.04 -22.51 -1.50
C SER A 180 -1.42 -21.23 -2.26
N SER A 181 -1.54 -21.33 -3.58
CA SER A 181 -1.97 -20.23 -4.45
C SER A 181 -3.35 -19.70 -4.09
N GLN A 182 -4.26 -20.58 -3.64
CA GLN A 182 -5.61 -20.22 -3.21
C GLN A 182 -5.57 -19.37 -1.94
N VAL A 183 -4.81 -19.77 -0.92
CA VAL A 183 -4.74 -19.02 0.34
C VAL A 183 -4.01 -17.69 0.14
N LEU A 184 -3.00 -17.63 -0.73
CA LEU A 184 -2.36 -16.37 -1.11
C LEU A 184 -3.35 -15.42 -1.81
N ARG A 185 -4.14 -15.92 -2.77
CA ARG A 185 -5.18 -15.14 -3.44
C ARG A 185 -6.20 -14.59 -2.45
N ASP A 186 -6.71 -15.44 -1.56
CA ASP A 186 -7.70 -15.05 -0.55
C ASP A 186 -7.13 -13.99 0.40
N THR A 187 -5.84 -14.11 0.76
CA THR A 187 -5.13 -13.12 1.57
C THR A 187 -5.06 -11.76 0.88
N LEU A 188 -4.70 -11.72 -0.41
CA LEU A 188 -4.61 -10.48 -1.19
C LEU A 188 -5.99 -9.82 -1.39
N LEU A 189 -7.03 -10.61 -1.65
CA LEU A 189 -8.40 -10.10 -1.74
C LEU A 189 -8.87 -9.53 -0.39
N GLY A 190 -8.56 -10.21 0.72
CA GLY A 190 -8.87 -9.68 2.05
C GLY A 190 -8.14 -8.37 2.37
N ILE A 191 -6.90 -8.19 1.90
CA ILE A 191 -6.15 -6.92 2.07
C ILE A 191 -6.77 -5.81 1.22
N ARG A 192 -7.21 -6.12 0.00
CA ARG A 192 -7.94 -5.18 -0.87
C ARG A 192 -9.21 -4.66 -0.17
N GLU A 193 -9.95 -5.53 0.51
CA GLU A 193 -11.19 -5.20 1.23
C GLU A 193 -10.95 -4.56 2.62
N PHE A 194 -9.71 -4.57 3.13
CA PHE A 194 -9.36 -4.11 4.47
C PHE A 194 -9.78 -2.65 4.74
N LYS A 195 -9.80 -1.81 3.70
CA LYS A 195 -10.24 -0.42 3.82
C LYS A 195 -11.76 -0.26 3.99
N ASP A 196 -12.55 -1.16 3.40
CA ASP A 196 -14.00 -1.16 3.56
C ASP A 196 -14.40 -1.74 4.92
N ALA A 197 -13.64 -2.72 5.42
CA ALA A 197 -13.92 -3.37 6.71
C ALA A 197 -13.75 -2.43 7.92
N GLY A 198 -12.81 -1.47 7.88
CA GLY A 198 -12.65 -0.46 8.93
C GLY A 198 -13.88 0.45 9.08
N TYR A 199 -14.59 0.71 7.98
CA TYR A 199 -15.86 1.44 7.98
C TYR A 199 -16.99 0.61 8.63
N TRP A 200 -17.02 -0.71 8.37
CA TRP A 200 -18.02 -1.62 8.95
C TRP A 200 -17.76 -1.96 10.43
N ASP A 201 -16.50 -2.09 10.86
CA ASP A 201 -16.16 -2.40 12.25
C ASP A 201 -16.38 -1.20 13.19
N GLY A 202 -16.13 0.02 12.70
CA GLY A 202 -16.49 1.26 13.40
C GLY A 202 -18.00 1.44 13.60
N GLN A 203 -18.81 1.03 12.60
CA GLN A 203 -20.28 1.02 12.70
C GLN A 203 -20.79 -0.07 13.66
N ARG A 204 -20.19 -1.26 13.68
CA ARG A 204 -20.56 -2.34 14.63
C ARG A 204 -20.24 -1.97 16.07
N ARG A 205 -19.10 -1.33 16.34
CA ARG A 205 -18.75 -0.83 17.69
C ARG A 205 -19.68 0.31 18.14
N LYS A 206 -20.03 1.24 17.26
CA LYS A 206 -21.00 2.31 17.56
C LYS A 206 -22.42 1.79 17.80
N ARG A 207 -22.84 0.71 17.13
CA ARG A 207 -24.13 0.04 17.38
C ARG A 207 -24.16 -0.71 18.71
N ARG A 208 -23.06 -1.37 19.11
CA ARG A 208 -22.94 -2.02 20.42
C ARG A 208 -22.96 -1.04 21.60
N HIS A 209 -22.45 0.19 21.41
CA HIS A 209 -22.46 1.20 22.48
C HIS A 209 -23.81 1.93 22.64
N LYS A 210 -24.67 1.93 21.60
CA LYS A 210 -26.02 2.52 21.67
C LYS A 210 -27.09 1.55 22.18
N SER A 211 -26.80 0.25 22.29
CA SER A 211 -27.71 -0.76 22.81
C SER A 211 -27.33 -1.15 24.25
N ASN A 212 -27.41 -0.21 25.20
CA ASN A 212 -27.45 -0.57 26.61
C ASN A 212 -28.35 0.43 27.39
N PRO A 213 -29.69 0.28 27.34
CA PRO A 213 -30.54 0.94 28.29
C PRO A 213 -30.35 0.27 29.65
N LYS A 214 -29.75 1.05 30.55
CA LYS A 214 -29.53 0.76 31.96
C LYS A 214 -30.89 0.59 32.64
N TRP A 215 -31.41 -0.64 32.74
CA TRP A 215 -32.57 -0.92 33.60
C TRP A 215 -32.13 -0.80 35.06
N ARG A 216 -32.35 0.38 35.62
CA ARG A 216 -32.18 0.65 37.06
C ARG A 216 -33.46 0.16 37.73
N ILE A 217 -33.42 -1.04 38.31
CA ILE A 217 -34.47 -1.51 39.21
C ILE A 217 -34.31 -0.71 40.50
N GLN A 218 -35.24 0.23 40.71
CA GLN A 218 -35.47 0.91 41.97
C GLN A 218 -36.21 -0.07 42.88
N GLN A 219 -35.54 -0.62 43.89
CA GLN A 219 -36.23 -1.26 45.01
C GLN A 219 -36.59 -0.17 46.03
N ASP A 220 -37.83 0.31 45.95
CA ASP A 220 -38.43 1.06 47.05
C ASP A 220 -38.92 0.07 48.11
N GLY A 221 -38.57 0.37 49.37
CA GLY A 221 -38.88 -0.45 50.53
C GLY A 221 -40.34 -0.37 50.95
N TYR A 222 -40.80 -1.46 51.56
CA TYR A 222 -42.00 -1.49 52.40
C TYR A 222 -41.57 -1.82 53.83
N ILE A 223 -41.80 -0.84 54.71
CA ILE A 223 -41.89 -1.01 56.16
C ILE A 223 -43.39 -1.17 56.45
N GLY A 224 -43.74 -2.20 57.23
CA GLY A 224 -45.09 -2.50 57.69
C GLY A 224 -45.13 -3.89 58.28
#